data_AF-A0A2X0MF16-F1
#
_entry.id   AF-A0A2X0MF16-F1
#
_cell.length_a   1.000
_cell.length_b   1.000
_cell.length_c   1.000
_cell.angle_alpha   90.00
_cell.angle_beta   90.00
_cell.angle_gamma   90.00
#
_symmetry.space_group_name_H-M   'P 1'
#
loop_
_entity.id
_entity.type
_entity.pdbx_description
1 polymer ?
#
loop_
_entity_poly.entity_id
_entity_poly.type
_entity_poly.pdbx_seq_one_letter_code
_entity_poly.pdbx_strand_id
1 'polypeptide(L)'
;MHHCFLLPSHHNPLHLHPHYALTSTPSPRNMSGKSLLVVLTSCDKLINDRGATGWYLPELAHPYYVFKKAGLKLTFASPKGGEAPLDPASVKAFSEDKECQEFLKDEEAQKLVKNTHKLSEFKEKDFDAIFYVGGVSPIPQARP
;
A
#
# COMPACT_ATOMS: atom_id res chain seq x y z
N MET A 1 -64.67 16.01 0.44
CA MET A 1 -65.58 16.03 -0.73
C MET A 1 -64.94 15.17 -1.80
N HIS A 2 -65.67 14.18 -2.33
CA HIS A 2 -65.18 13.13 -3.22
C HIS A 2 -65.05 13.58 -4.68
N HIS A 3 -64.14 12.91 -5.42
CA HIS A 3 -64.20 12.59 -6.88
C HIS A 3 -64.17 13.76 -7.90
N CYS A 4 -63.75 13.64 -9.16
CA CYS A 4 -62.99 12.69 -9.99
C CYS A 4 -62.77 13.39 -11.36
N PHE A 5 -61.64 13.14 -12.02
CA PHE A 5 -61.40 12.95 -13.47
C PHE A 5 -61.97 13.85 -14.60
N LEU A 6 -61.08 14.28 -15.53
CA LEU A 6 -61.15 14.14 -17.03
C LEU A 6 -60.03 15.00 -17.72
N LEU A 7 -58.89 14.41 -18.14
CA LEU A 7 -58.43 14.07 -19.54
C LEU A 7 -58.03 15.29 -20.45
N PRO A 8 -57.30 15.12 -21.58
CA PRO A 8 -55.90 14.70 -21.78
C PRO A 8 -55.12 15.62 -22.77
N SER A 9 -53.92 15.17 -23.20
CA SER A 9 -53.12 15.61 -24.37
C SER A 9 -52.16 16.80 -24.24
N HIS A 10 -50.86 16.52 -24.21
CA HIS A 10 -49.97 16.92 -25.33
C HIS A 10 -48.60 16.24 -25.24
N HIS A 11 -48.09 15.80 -26.39
CA HIS A 11 -46.70 15.42 -26.61
C HIS A 11 -45.72 16.49 -26.10
N ASN A 12 -44.61 16.07 -25.49
CA ASN A 12 -43.33 16.75 -25.71
C ASN A 12 -42.17 15.72 -25.68
N PRO A 13 -41.27 15.72 -26.66
CA PRO A 13 -40.23 14.70 -26.81
C PRO A 13 -38.96 15.06 -26.02
N LEU A 14 -38.16 14.03 -25.74
CA LEU A 14 -36.71 14.09 -25.49
C LEU A 14 -36.22 15.23 -24.57
N HIS A 15 -36.22 14.97 -23.26
CA HIS A 15 -35.25 15.60 -22.37
C HIS A 15 -34.16 14.58 -22.04
N LEU A 16 -33.12 14.53 -22.88
CA LEU A 16 -31.85 13.90 -22.53
C LEU A 16 -31.36 14.61 -21.26
N HIS A 17 -31.15 13.88 -20.17
CA HIS A 17 -30.32 14.34 -19.06
C HIS A 17 -28.88 13.87 -19.34
N PRO A 18 -27.94 14.75 -19.75
CA PRO A 18 -26.53 14.43 -19.68
C PRO A 18 -26.02 14.95 -18.34
N HIS A 19 -25.72 14.08 -17.39
CA HIS A 19 -24.58 14.28 -16.47
C HIS A 19 -24.45 13.09 -15.52
N TYR A 20 -23.76 12.04 -15.97
CA TYR A 20 -22.95 11.25 -15.05
C TYR A 20 -21.51 11.65 -15.32
N ALA A 21 -21.12 12.84 -14.82
CA ALA A 21 -19.73 13.25 -14.82
C ALA A 21 -19.00 12.44 -13.75
N LEU A 22 -18.40 11.32 -14.17
CA LEU A 22 -17.35 10.62 -13.44
C LEU A 22 -16.06 11.45 -13.47
N THR A 23 -16.02 12.61 -12.80
CA THR A 23 -14.77 13.38 -12.70
C THR A 23 -14.70 14.13 -11.37
N SER A 24 -14.44 13.39 -10.30
CA SER A 24 -13.63 13.93 -9.21
C SER A 24 -12.81 12.78 -8.63
N THR A 25 -11.72 12.43 -9.32
CA THR A 25 -10.60 11.83 -8.61
C THR A 25 -10.26 12.81 -7.49
N PRO A 26 -10.38 12.42 -6.19
CA PRO A 26 -9.94 13.30 -5.13
C PRO A 26 -8.46 13.59 -5.41
N SER A 27 -8.11 14.88 -5.44
CA SER A 27 -6.72 15.30 -5.53
C SER A 27 -5.92 14.58 -4.43
N PRO A 28 -4.70 14.08 -4.71
CA PRO A 28 -3.92 13.39 -3.70
C PRO A 28 -3.79 14.30 -2.48
N ARG A 29 -4.39 13.87 -1.36
CA ARG A 29 -4.36 14.65 -0.12
C ARG A 29 -2.92 14.83 0.29
N ASN A 30 -2.50 16.07 0.50
CA ASN A 30 -1.26 16.36 1.20
C ASN A 30 -1.40 15.86 2.65
N MET A 31 -0.55 14.92 3.04
CA MET A 31 -0.51 14.28 4.36
C MET A 31 0.70 14.75 5.18
N SER A 32 1.30 15.89 4.81
CA SER A 32 2.37 16.52 5.58
C SER A 32 1.99 16.66 7.06
N GLY A 33 2.89 16.21 7.94
CA GLY A 33 2.68 16.21 9.40
C GLY A 33 1.97 14.97 9.96
N LYS A 34 1.54 14.04 9.10
CA LYS A 34 1.05 12.71 9.51
C LYS A 34 2.18 11.69 9.52
N SER A 35 2.09 10.75 10.46
CA SER A 35 3.11 9.75 10.75
C SER A 35 2.63 8.34 10.40
N LEU A 36 3.47 7.57 9.72
CA LEU A 36 3.19 6.19 9.32
C LEU A 36 4.30 5.26 9.82
N LEU A 37 3.91 4.25 10.58
CA LEU A 37 4.79 3.14 10.93
C LEU A 37 4.73 2.08 9.84
N VAL A 38 5.83 1.87 9.14
CA VAL A 38 5.99 0.79 8.15
C VAL A 38 6.64 -0.41 8.85
N VAL A 39 5.93 -1.53 8.91
CA VAL A 39 6.38 -2.74 9.59
C VAL A 39 6.85 -3.77 8.56
N LEU A 40 8.11 -4.18 8.68
CA LEU A 40 8.74 -5.23 7.88
C LEU A 40 8.94 -6.50 8.70
N THR A 41 9.04 -7.63 8.00
CA THR A 41 9.45 -8.90 8.62
C THR A 41 10.92 -8.89 9.04
N SER A 42 11.27 -9.73 10.02
CA SER A 42 12.66 -10.10 10.34
C SER A 42 12.93 -11.59 10.05
N CYS A 43 12.06 -12.24 9.26
CA CYS A 43 12.16 -13.63 8.86
C CYS A 43 12.80 -13.71 7.48
N ASP A 44 13.94 -14.40 7.41
CA ASP A 44 14.80 -14.52 6.23
C ASP A 44 14.78 -15.93 5.63
N LYS A 45 14.04 -16.88 6.23
CA LYS A 45 14.02 -18.29 5.83
C LYS A 45 12.60 -18.86 5.78
N LEU A 46 12.34 -19.65 4.76
CA LEU A 46 11.13 -20.46 4.67
C LEU A 46 11.19 -21.64 5.65
N ILE A 47 10.02 -22.15 6.07
CA ILE A 47 9.95 -23.39 6.87
C ILE A 47 10.69 -24.53 6.16
N ASN A 48 11.43 -25.32 6.95
CA ASN A 48 12.23 -26.46 6.52
C ASN A 48 13.38 -26.08 5.55
N ASP A 49 13.96 -24.88 5.71
CA ASP A 49 15.12 -24.39 4.95
C ASP A 49 14.92 -24.43 3.42
N ARG A 50 13.68 -24.29 2.95
CA ARG A 50 13.30 -24.38 1.53
C ARG A 50 13.71 -23.16 0.69
N GLY A 51 14.50 -22.25 1.25
CA GLY A 51 15.00 -21.05 0.57
C GLY A 51 15.00 -19.81 1.47
N ALA A 52 15.69 -18.77 0.99
CA ALA A 52 15.65 -17.44 1.58
C ALA A 52 14.29 -16.78 1.28
N THR A 53 13.81 -15.97 2.20
CA THR A 53 12.60 -15.15 2.05
C THR A 53 12.78 -13.79 2.74
N GLY A 54 11.73 -12.98 2.77
CA GLY A 54 11.76 -11.63 3.31
C GLY A 54 10.48 -10.89 3.03
N TRP A 55 10.54 -9.55 3.14
CA TRP A 55 9.47 -8.69 2.64
C TRP A 55 9.46 -8.67 1.11
N TYR A 56 8.27 -8.49 0.51
CA TYR A 56 8.08 -8.55 -0.94
C TYR A 56 8.31 -7.18 -1.60
N LEU A 57 9.22 -7.10 -2.59
CA LEU A 57 9.69 -5.84 -3.18
C LEU A 57 8.59 -4.83 -3.58
N PRO A 58 7.62 -5.18 -4.44
CA PRO A 58 6.63 -4.21 -4.93
C PRO A 58 5.67 -3.73 -3.84
N GLU A 59 5.43 -4.54 -2.80
CA GLU A 59 4.54 -4.18 -1.69
C GLU A 59 5.10 -3.06 -0.81
N LEU A 60 6.40 -2.79 -0.91
CA LEU A 60 7.03 -1.62 -0.31
C LEU A 60 7.39 -0.55 -1.34
N ALA A 61 7.98 -0.94 -2.47
CA ALA A 61 8.51 0.01 -3.45
C ALA A 61 7.44 0.96 -3.99
N HIS A 62 6.30 0.43 -4.45
CA HIS A 62 5.23 1.28 -5.00
C HIS A 62 4.59 2.16 -3.92
N PRO A 63 4.18 1.65 -2.74
CA PRO A 63 3.59 2.50 -1.71
C PRO A 63 4.56 3.53 -1.12
N TYR A 64 5.86 3.21 -1.04
CA TYR A 64 6.87 4.14 -0.54
C TYR A 64 6.86 5.47 -1.29
N TYR A 65 6.86 5.45 -2.63
CA TYR A 65 6.82 6.69 -3.43
C TYR A 65 5.50 7.43 -3.30
N VAL A 66 4.38 6.71 -3.16
CA VAL A 66 3.08 7.32 -2.88
C VAL A 66 3.11 8.04 -1.52
N PHE A 67 3.65 7.41 -0.49
CA PHE A 67 3.74 8.01 0.85
C PHE A 67 4.69 9.20 0.90
N LYS A 68 5.87 9.07 0.27
CA LYS A 68 6.87 10.14 0.15
C LYS A 68 6.27 11.36 -0.57
N LYS A 69 5.59 11.13 -1.70
CA LYS A 69 4.90 12.19 -2.45
C LYS A 69 3.75 12.85 -1.66
N ALA A 70 3.07 12.09 -0.80
CA ALA A 70 2.05 12.62 0.08
C ALA A 70 2.63 13.43 1.27
N GLY A 71 3.95 13.41 1.50
CA GLY A 71 4.60 14.12 2.60
C GLY A 71 4.48 13.42 3.96
N LEU A 72 4.20 12.11 3.98
CA LEU A 72 4.13 11.34 5.22
C LEU A 72 5.50 11.22 5.88
N LYS A 73 5.52 11.35 7.21
CA LYS A 73 6.70 10.98 8.01
C LYS A 73 6.72 9.46 8.18
N LEU A 74 7.65 8.81 7.49
CA LEU A 74 7.80 7.36 7.53
C LEU A 74 8.76 6.95 8.66
N THR A 75 8.37 5.95 9.44
CA THR A 75 9.24 5.26 10.38
C THR A 75 9.19 3.77 10.08
N PHE A 76 10.36 3.16 9.92
CA PHE A 76 10.47 1.75 9.57
C PHE A 76 10.82 0.94 10.81
N ALA A 77 10.10 -0.15 11.04
CA ALA A 77 10.34 -1.06 12.14
C ALA A 77 10.25 -2.52 11.72
N SER A 78 10.96 -3.39 12.43
CA SER A 78 10.83 -4.85 12.29
C SER A 78 10.91 -5.52 13.65
N PRO A 79 10.40 -6.76 13.84
CA PRO A 79 10.43 -7.44 15.13
C PRO A 79 11.81 -7.47 15.81
N LYS A 80 12.89 -7.64 15.03
CA LYS A 80 14.27 -7.66 15.53
C LYS A 80 14.99 -6.32 15.43
N GLY A 81 14.48 -5.36 14.64
CA GLY A 81 15.22 -4.17 14.24
C GLY A 81 16.39 -4.50 13.30
N GLY A 82 17.15 -3.49 12.89
CA GLY A 82 18.27 -3.63 11.96
C GLY A 82 17.84 -3.82 10.52
N GLU A 83 18.61 -4.59 9.74
CA GLU A 83 18.31 -4.83 8.33
C GLU A 83 17.16 -5.82 8.16
N ALA A 84 16.09 -5.37 7.49
CA ALA A 84 14.96 -6.22 7.17
C ALA A 84 15.25 -7.03 5.89
N PRO A 85 15.16 -8.38 5.95
CA PRO A 85 15.49 -9.23 4.81
C PRO A 85 14.51 -9.04 3.65
N LEU A 86 15.04 -8.84 2.45
CA LEU A 86 14.29 -8.74 1.20
C LEU A 86 14.16 -10.11 0.54
N ASP A 87 12.97 -10.48 0.07
CA ASP A 87 12.74 -11.72 -0.68
C ASP A 87 13.42 -11.65 -2.07
N PRO A 88 14.46 -12.48 -2.36
CA PRO A 88 15.13 -12.48 -3.66
C PRO A 88 14.22 -12.90 -4.82
N ALA A 89 13.18 -13.70 -4.57
CA ALA A 89 12.22 -14.10 -5.58
C ALA A 89 11.42 -12.89 -6.09
N SER A 90 11.09 -11.96 -5.20
CA SER A 90 10.40 -10.72 -5.55
C SER A 90 11.28 -9.79 -6.41
N VAL A 91 12.57 -9.70 -6.12
CA VAL A 91 13.54 -8.94 -6.92
C VAL A 91 13.60 -9.47 -8.35
N LYS A 92 13.65 -10.81 -8.50
CA LYS A 92 13.67 -11.46 -9.82
C LYS A 92 12.35 -11.27 -10.57
N ALA A 93 11.21 -11.41 -9.88
CA ALA A 93 9.90 -11.27 -10.50
C ALA A 93 9.61 -9.85 -11.01
N PHE A 94 10.21 -8.83 -10.38
CA PHE A 94 10.02 -7.41 -10.70
C PHE A 94 11.29 -6.75 -11.26
N SER A 95 12.12 -7.50 -11.99
CA SER A 95 13.36 -6.98 -12.59
C SER A 95 13.12 -5.93 -13.68
N GLU A 96 11.94 -5.96 -14.32
CA GLU A 96 11.54 -5.02 -15.39
C GLU A 96 10.67 -3.86 -14.87
N ASP A 97 10.28 -3.89 -13.61
CA ASP A 97 9.48 -2.84 -12.98
C ASP A 97 10.37 -1.66 -12.58
N LYS A 98 10.14 -0.51 -13.22
CA LYS A 98 11.00 0.68 -13.06
C LYS A 98 11.04 1.20 -11.63
N GLU A 99 9.89 1.28 -10.95
CA GLU A 99 9.81 1.79 -9.58
C GLU A 99 10.50 0.84 -8.60
N CYS A 100 10.35 -0.47 -8.80
CA CYS A 100 11.07 -1.47 -8.01
C CYS A 100 12.59 -1.35 -8.20
N GLN A 101 13.06 -1.18 -9.44
CA GLN A 101 14.48 -1.01 -9.73
C GLN A 101 15.04 0.33 -9.24
N GLU A 102 14.22 1.38 -9.24
CA GLU A 102 14.57 2.68 -8.65
C GLU A 102 14.69 2.56 -7.13
N PHE A 103 13.74 1.90 -6.47
CA PHE A 103 13.74 1.68 -5.03
C PHE A 103 15.00 0.92 -4.57
N LEU A 104 15.45 -0.08 -5.33
CA LEU A 104 16.68 -0.83 -5.05
C LEU A 104 17.96 0.04 -5.12
N LYS A 105 17.90 1.16 -5.86
CA LYS A 105 19.02 2.09 -6.06
C LYS A 105 18.88 3.39 -5.24
N ASP A 106 17.69 3.67 -4.70
CA ASP A 106 17.42 4.83 -3.86
C ASP A 106 18.11 4.67 -2.49
N GLU A 107 19.20 5.41 -2.29
CA GLU A 107 19.97 5.35 -1.05
C GLU A 107 19.16 5.72 0.20
N GLU A 108 18.19 6.63 0.08
CA GLU A 108 17.34 7.01 1.22
C GLU A 108 16.41 5.87 1.59
N ALA A 109 15.76 5.27 0.58
CA ALA A 109 14.89 4.10 0.77
C ALA A 109 15.68 2.92 1.36
N GLN A 110 16.88 2.65 0.82
CA GLN A 110 17.74 1.57 1.28
C GLN A 110 18.24 1.79 2.71
N LYS A 111 18.53 3.04 3.12
CA LYS A 111 18.88 3.34 4.51
C LYS A 111 17.75 3.01 5.48
N LEU A 112 16.50 3.27 5.10
CA LEU A 112 15.33 2.99 5.95
C LEU A 112 15.12 1.49 6.19
N VAL A 113 15.22 0.67 5.14
CA VAL A 113 15.04 -0.79 5.27
C VAL A 113 16.24 -1.51 5.91
N LYS A 114 17.44 -0.91 5.84
CA LYS A 114 18.65 -1.43 6.48
C LYS A 114 18.78 -1.06 7.96
N ASN A 115 18.13 0.02 8.37
CA ASN A 115 18.21 0.55 9.74
C ASN A 115 16.82 0.65 10.37
N THR A 116 16.07 -0.46 10.34
CA THR A 116 14.76 -0.50 10.99
C THR A 116 14.90 -0.42 12.50
N HIS A 117 13.99 0.30 13.13
CA HIS A 117 13.85 0.28 14.58
C HIS A 117 13.29 -1.06 15.06
N LYS A 118 13.51 -1.40 16.32
CA LYS A 118 12.88 -2.59 16.89
C LYS A 118 11.41 -2.30 17.16
N LEU A 119 10.51 -3.14 16.65
CA LEU A 119 9.07 -2.92 16.75
C LEU A 119 8.58 -2.76 18.19
N SER A 120 9.22 -3.45 19.14
CA SER A 120 8.87 -3.36 20.57
C SER A 120 9.14 -2.00 21.22
N GLU A 121 9.84 -1.09 20.54
CA GLU A 121 10.12 0.27 21.03
C GLU A 121 8.92 1.21 20.88
N PHE A 122 7.94 0.85 20.04
CA PHE A 122 6.81 1.70 19.70
C PHE A 122 5.49 1.19 20.25
N LYS A 123 4.52 2.10 20.37
CA LYS A 123 3.12 1.79 20.62
C LYS A 123 2.29 2.26 19.42
N GLU A 124 1.19 1.56 19.15
CA GLU A 124 0.28 1.89 18.05
C GLU A 124 -0.17 3.35 18.06
N LYS A 125 -0.45 3.89 19.26
CA LYS A 125 -0.88 5.28 19.46
C LYS A 125 0.16 6.35 19.10
N ASP A 126 1.41 5.97 18.85
CA ASP A 126 2.48 6.92 18.51
C ASP A 126 2.44 7.33 17.03
N PHE A 127 1.58 6.68 16.22
CA PHE A 127 1.44 6.90 14.79
C PHE A 127 -0.01 7.14 14.38
N ASP A 128 -0.21 7.86 13.27
CA ASP A 128 -1.54 8.05 12.69
C ASP A 128 -2.04 6.81 11.94
N ALA A 129 -1.12 5.96 11.48
CA ALA A 129 -1.41 4.69 10.81
C ALA A 129 -0.23 3.71 10.91
N ILE A 130 -0.54 2.43 10.69
CA ILE A 130 0.44 1.35 10.57
C ILE A 130 0.24 0.67 9.21
N PHE A 131 1.34 0.46 8.49
CA PHE A 131 1.38 -0.25 7.22
C PHE A 131 2.25 -1.50 7.36
N TYR A 132 1.64 -2.68 7.26
CA TYR A 132 2.36 -3.95 7.28
C TYR A 132 2.70 -4.34 5.85
N VAL A 133 4.00 -4.47 5.56
CA VAL A 133 4.45 -5.00 4.27
C VAL A 133 4.39 -6.52 4.34
N GLY A 134 3.79 -7.14 3.34
CA GLY A 134 3.77 -8.58 3.20
C GLY A 134 5.09 -9.13 2.67
N GLY A 135 5.00 -10.34 2.12
CA GLY A 135 6.11 -11.26 1.99
C GLY A 135 5.60 -12.69 2.10
N VAL A 136 6.42 -13.65 1.69
CA VAL A 136 6.06 -15.06 1.90
C VAL A 136 6.17 -15.35 3.39
N SER A 137 5.05 -15.27 4.10
CA SER A 137 4.94 -15.79 5.45
C SER A 137 5.30 -17.28 5.43
N PRO A 138 5.98 -17.82 6.44
CA PRO A 138 6.44 -19.21 6.49
C PRO A 138 5.34 -20.29 6.36
N ILE A 139 4.07 -19.91 6.21
CA ILE A 139 2.97 -20.84 5.93
C ILE A 139 3.37 -21.80 4.80
N PRO A 140 3.24 -23.13 5.01
CA PRO A 140 3.46 -24.07 3.94
C PRO A 140 2.51 -23.66 2.81
N GLN A 141 3.05 -23.30 1.64
CA GLN A 141 2.24 -23.36 0.44
C GLN A 141 1.85 -24.82 0.31
N ALA A 142 0.63 -25.15 0.74
CA ALA A 142 -0.05 -26.35 0.32
C ALA A 142 -0.18 -26.22 -1.20
N ARG A 143 0.81 -26.76 -1.92
CA ARG A 143 0.59 -27.10 -3.32
C ARG A 143 -0.37 -28.30 -3.35
N PRO A 144 -1.28 -28.34 -4.33
CA PRO A 144 -2.32 -29.36 -4.45
C PRO A 144 -1.75 -30.78 -4.50
#